data_AF-A0A418F7P4-F1
#
_entry.id   AF-A0A418F7P4-F1
#
_cell.length_a   1.000
_cell.length_b   1.000
_cell.length_c   1.000
_cell.angle_alpha   90.00
_cell.angle_beta   90.00
_cell.angle_gamma   90.00
#
_symmetry.space_group_name_H-M   'P 1'
#
loop_
_entity.id
_entity.type
_entity.pdbx_description
1 polymer ?
#
loop_
_entity_poly.entity_id
_entity_poly.type
_entity_poly.pdbx_seq_one_letter_code
_entity_poly.pdbx_strand_id
1 'polypeptide(L)'
;MMGRALSSVTAAALWVVAAFLLAGVNANGGAEVLTEDSFDARTSSGGVWLVKFYAPWCGHCKSLAPIFDKLVSDEALKGQDVHVGKVDCTVQKTVCQRFDVKSYPTLKVITNSLSFDYAGRRDRDALVEFALGGYKVGTCTFRGKPHKPRVLLCSRRLAKTCCRSLNSVRVVCIRLSDVVVAHRLVIVEEKARREEQELVDAEKASLVVTLSSSSFDDHVHEKSEPWLLKFYAPWCGHCKRLVRPSRTYLMAGSHQSMRPQAPVWDKLSADLHAKHDPTRVGKVDCTKHRRVCSRFDVNGYPSLVYVRNGQVYPYDGARSLEGFHEFVTTGYSKVESTGPIPNESFVGSIVDTILEWAVEHTIWAVLAGILALALIVALLVALLDYCMGDEEYQVPHHRLQEAEALLQQKTDDQKVVDGENKTD
;
A
#
# COMPACT_ATOMS: atom_id res chain seq x y z
N MET A 1 -38.39 58.86 -14.65
CA MET A 1 -37.40 58.61 -13.58
C MET A 1 -37.15 57.10 -13.46
N MET A 2 -36.40 56.50 -14.38
CA MET A 2 -36.02 55.07 -14.32
C MET A 2 -34.62 54.94 -14.92
N GLY A 3 -33.57 55.09 -14.11
CA GLY A 3 -32.20 55.10 -14.64
C GLY A 3 -31.08 55.10 -13.60
N ARG A 4 -31.33 54.62 -12.38
CA ARG A 4 -30.30 54.61 -11.31
C ARG A 4 -30.23 53.33 -10.47
N ALA A 5 -30.81 52.22 -10.94
CA ALA A 5 -30.82 50.97 -10.18
C ALA A 5 -29.94 49.83 -10.74
N LEU A 6 -29.29 50.00 -11.90
CA LEU A 6 -28.50 48.93 -12.54
C LEU A 6 -26.98 48.99 -12.30
N SER A 7 -26.46 50.01 -11.61
CA SER A 7 -25.01 50.20 -11.43
C SER A 7 -24.43 49.62 -10.13
N SER A 8 -25.25 49.19 -9.17
CA SER A 8 -24.76 48.66 -7.88
C SER A 8 -24.62 47.13 -7.85
N VAL A 9 -25.40 46.41 -8.66
CA VAL A 9 -25.41 44.94 -8.66
C VAL A 9 -24.20 44.35 -9.41
N THR A 10 -23.73 45.03 -10.47
CA THR A 10 -22.57 44.59 -11.26
C THR A 10 -21.23 44.82 -10.55
N ALA A 11 -21.13 45.86 -9.73
CA ALA A 11 -19.92 46.14 -8.93
C ALA A 11 -19.74 45.14 -7.77
N ALA A 12 -20.84 44.70 -7.13
CA ALA A 12 -20.78 43.69 -6.08
C ALA A 12 -20.41 42.30 -6.63
N ALA A 13 -20.92 41.94 -7.81
CA ALA A 13 -20.57 40.67 -8.46
C ALA A 13 -19.08 40.58 -8.84
N LEU A 14 -18.50 41.69 -9.32
CA LEU A 14 -17.07 41.76 -9.66
C LEU A 14 -16.15 41.65 -8.43
N TRP A 15 -16.57 42.18 -7.27
CA TRP A 15 -15.84 42.01 -6.01
C TRP A 15 -15.92 40.58 -5.46
N VAL A 16 -17.05 39.89 -5.61
CA VAL A 16 -17.18 38.48 -5.17
C VAL A 16 -16.35 37.55 -6.06
N VAL A 17 -16.31 37.80 -7.38
CA VAL A 17 -15.46 37.02 -8.31
C VAL A 17 -13.96 37.30 -8.08
N ALA A 18 -13.58 38.54 -7.79
CA ALA A 18 -12.19 38.88 -7.44
C ALA A 18 -11.76 38.32 -6.07
N ALA A 19 -12.67 38.24 -5.10
CA ALA A 19 -12.42 37.60 -3.81
C ALA A 19 -12.28 36.07 -3.92
N PHE A 20 -13.02 35.43 -4.84
CA PHE A 20 -12.89 33.99 -5.10
C PHE A 20 -11.59 33.62 -5.82
N LEU A 21 -11.01 34.52 -6.63
CA LEU A 21 -9.74 34.29 -7.31
C LEU A 21 -8.50 34.44 -6.40
N LEU A 22 -8.66 34.92 -5.16
CA LEU A 22 -7.57 35.09 -4.19
C LEU A 22 -7.56 34.05 -3.05
N ALA A 23 -8.49 33.08 -3.03
CA ALA A 23 -8.55 32.05 -2.00
C ALA A 23 -7.51 30.91 -2.18
N GLY A 24 -6.41 31.15 -2.90
CA GLY A 24 -5.42 30.15 -3.28
C GLY A 24 -4.02 30.34 -2.69
N VAL A 25 -3.82 31.18 -1.67
CA VAL A 25 -2.52 31.30 -0.99
C VAL A 25 -2.69 31.01 0.49
N ASN A 26 -2.43 29.76 0.86
CA ASN A 26 -2.30 29.38 2.26
C ASN A 26 -0.97 29.94 2.79
N ALA A 27 -1.00 31.16 3.33
CA ALA A 27 0.15 31.86 3.89
C ALA A 27 0.50 31.38 5.31
N ASN A 28 0.53 30.06 5.53
CA ASN A 28 1.18 29.45 6.68
C ASN A 28 2.38 28.70 6.13
N GLY A 29 3.61 29.02 6.57
CA GLY A 29 4.86 28.46 6.06
C GLY A 29 5.10 26.96 6.32
N GLY A 30 4.05 26.13 6.26
CA GLY A 30 4.07 24.67 6.32
C GLY A 30 3.82 24.04 4.95
N ALA A 31 3.76 22.70 4.89
CA ALA A 31 3.69 21.97 3.63
C ALA A 31 2.40 22.29 2.85
N GLU A 32 2.52 22.47 1.53
CA GLU A 32 1.39 22.79 0.64
C GLU A 32 0.38 21.63 0.62
N VAL A 33 -0.91 21.94 0.74
CA VAL A 33 -1.97 20.93 0.65
C VAL A 33 -2.29 20.71 -0.82
N LEU A 34 -2.03 19.49 -1.30
CA LEU A 34 -2.29 19.09 -2.68
C LEU A 34 -3.65 18.38 -2.76
N THR A 35 -4.50 18.85 -3.67
CA THR A 35 -5.81 18.28 -4.01
C THR A 35 -5.76 17.55 -5.35
N GLU A 36 -6.75 16.71 -5.66
CA GLU A 36 -6.87 16.05 -6.96
C GLU A 36 -6.66 17.00 -8.15
N ASP A 37 -7.30 18.18 -8.12
CA ASP A 37 -7.22 19.16 -9.21
C ASP A 37 -5.84 19.86 -9.33
N SER A 38 -5.15 20.07 -8.20
CA SER A 38 -3.88 20.80 -8.17
C SER A 38 -2.67 19.90 -8.25
N PHE A 39 -2.81 18.62 -7.88
CA PHE A 39 -1.71 17.68 -7.77
C PHE A 39 -0.95 17.56 -9.09
N ASP A 40 -1.66 17.24 -10.18
CA ASP A 40 -1.02 17.00 -11.48
C ASP A 40 -0.40 18.26 -12.07
N ALA A 41 -1.08 19.41 -11.92
CA ALA A 41 -0.55 20.70 -12.36
C ALA A 41 0.75 21.06 -11.62
N ARG A 42 0.81 20.82 -10.31
CA ARG A 42 1.97 21.11 -9.47
C ARG A 42 3.12 20.14 -9.72
N THR A 43 2.86 18.84 -9.71
CA THR A 43 3.93 17.83 -9.83
C THR A 43 4.50 17.72 -11.26
N SER A 44 3.75 18.15 -12.27
CA SER A 44 4.20 18.13 -13.67
C SER A 44 5.01 19.36 -14.07
N SER A 45 4.98 20.43 -13.26
CA SER A 45 5.61 21.72 -13.57
C SER A 45 7.15 21.72 -13.52
N GLY A 46 7.77 20.57 -13.27
CA GLY A 46 9.19 20.44 -13.00
C GLY A 46 9.49 20.41 -11.50
N GLY A 47 10.75 20.14 -11.17
CA GLY A 47 11.21 20.08 -9.78
C GLY A 47 11.01 18.74 -9.07
N VAL A 48 11.32 18.75 -7.78
CA VAL A 48 11.29 17.58 -6.91
C VAL A 48 10.25 17.80 -5.83
N TRP A 49 9.18 17.01 -5.86
CA TRP A 49 8.09 17.10 -4.91
C TRP A 49 8.22 16.03 -3.84
N LEU A 50 8.52 16.41 -2.60
CA LEU A 50 8.42 15.54 -1.44
C LEU A 50 6.98 15.56 -0.92
N VAL A 51 6.24 14.48 -1.15
CA VAL A 51 4.81 14.38 -0.84
C VAL A 51 4.57 13.44 0.35
N LYS A 52 3.81 13.93 1.35
CA LYS A 52 3.31 13.14 2.48
C LYS A 52 1.85 12.77 2.27
N PHE A 53 1.58 11.47 2.12
CA PHE A 53 0.24 10.90 2.14
C PHE A 53 -0.15 10.54 3.58
N TYR A 54 -1.22 11.15 4.10
CA TYR A 54 -1.61 11.01 5.50
C TYR A 54 -3.12 10.84 5.69
N ALA A 55 -3.50 10.49 6.92
CA ALA A 55 -4.88 10.52 7.40
C ALA A 55 -4.95 11.29 8.73
N PRO A 56 -5.97 12.13 8.97
CA PRO A 56 -6.05 13.04 10.11
C PRO A 56 -6.20 12.31 11.46
N TRP A 57 -6.76 11.10 11.46
CA TRP A 57 -6.91 10.26 12.67
C TRP A 57 -5.66 9.45 13.02
N CYS A 58 -4.66 9.37 12.13
CA CYS A 58 -3.48 8.52 12.35
C CYS A 58 -2.47 9.18 13.30
N GLY A 59 -2.20 8.55 14.45
CA GLY A 59 -1.24 9.05 15.45
C GLY A 59 0.18 9.26 14.90
N HIS A 60 0.68 8.35 14.07
CA HIS A 60 2.01 8.47 13.44
C HIS A 60 2.08 9.63 12.40
N CYS A 61 0.95 10.01 11.81
CA CYS A 61 0.88 11.16 10.92
C CYS A 61 0.93 12.47 11.69
N LYS A 62 0.26 12.52 12.86
CA LYS A 62 0.26 13.68 13.75
C LYS A 62 1.66 13.96 14.31
N SER A 63 2.41 12.93 14.72
CA SER A 63 3.77 13.11 15.23
C SER A 63 4.77 13.59 14.16
N LEU A 64 4.59 13.18 12.90
CA LEU A 64 5.43 13.61 11.78
C LEU A 64 5.08 15.01 11.26
N ALA A 65 3.82 15.45 11.39
CA ALA A 65 3.36 16.73 10.89
C ALA A 65 4.26 17.94 11.25
N PRO A 66 4.65 18.17 12.52
CA PRO A 66 5.45 19.34 12.88
C PRO A 66 6.88 19.29 12.32
N ILE A 67 7.46 18.09 12.12
CA ILE A 67 8.78 17.95 11.50
C ILE A 67 8.67 18.23 10.00
N PHE A 68 7.64 17.69 9.37
CA PHE A 68 7.43 17.79 7.92
C PHE A 68 7.08 19.20 7.48
N ASP A 69 6.22 19.90 8.22
CA ASP A 69 5.86 21.29 7.91
C ASP A 69 7.08 22.23 8.07
N LYS A 70 8.02 21.93 8.98
CA LYS A 70 9.28 22.68 9.13
C LYS A 70 10.26 22.51 7.96
N LEU A 71 10.15 21.42 7.18
CA LEU A 71 11.05 21.18 6.04
C LEU A 71 10.91 22.25 4.96
N VAL A 72 9.73 22.85 4.82
CA VAL A 72 9.48 23.91 3.82
C VAL A 72 10.39 25.11 4.02
N SER A 73 10.69 25.45 5.27
CA SER A 73 11.52 26.60 5.62
C SER A 73 13.00 26.24 5.83
N ASP A 74 13.38 25.00 5.51
CA ASP A 74 14.71 24.48 5.76
C ASP A 74 15.77 25.14 4.87
N GLU A 75 16.84 25.64 5.48
CA GLU A 75 17.95 26.28 4.76
C GLU A 75 18.62 25.36 3.74
N ALA A 76 18.61 24.05 3.97
CA ALA A 76 19.21 23.09 3.06
C ALA A 76 18.41 22.90 1.75
N LEU A 77 17.11 23.25 1.77
CA LEU A 77 16.24 23.20 0.58
C LEU A 77 16.14 24.56 -0.11
N LYS A 78 16.55 25.66 0.56
CA LYS A 78 16.58 27.00 -0.04
C LYS A 78 17.57 27.04 -1.21
N GLY A 79 17.08 27.46 -2.39
CA GLY A 79 17.87 27.54 -3.61
C GLY A 79 17.87 26.25 -4.46
N GLN A 80 17.17 25.21 -4.02
CA GLN A 80 16.92 24.00 -4.80
C GLN A 80 15.45 23.98 -5.25
N ASP A 81 15.16 23.38 -6.41
CA ASP A 81 13.80 23.23 -6.93
C ASP A 81 13.07 22.04 -6.24
N VAL A 82 12.97 22.12 -4.92
CA VAL A 82 12.37 21.10 -4.05
C VAL A 82 11.13 21.69 -3.37
N HIS A 83 9.99 21.06 -3.61
CA HIS A 83 8.70 21.44 -3.08
C HIS A 83 8.22 20.39 -2.07
N VAL A 84 7.53 20.81 -1.02
CA VAL A 84 7.05 19.92 0.04
C VAL A 84 5.53 20.00 0.11
N GLY A 85 4.88 18.88 -0.17
CA GLY A 85 3.42 18.77 -0.25
C GLY A 85 2.84 17.71 0.69
N LYS A 86 1.56 17.86 1.03
CA LYS A 86 0.79 16.87 1.80
C LYS A 86 -0.56 16.61 1.14
N VAL A 87 -0.97 15.34 1.14
CA VAL A 87 -2.25 14.87 0.59
C VAL A 87 -3.00 14.13 1.70
N ASP A 88 -4.25 14.55 1.94
CA ASP A 88 -5.15 13.83 2.83
C ASP A 88 -5.88 12.72 2.08
N CYS A 89 -5.51 11.47 2.38
CA CYS A 89 -6.10 10.30 1.72
C CYS A 89 -7.50 9.94 2.20
N THR A 90 -8.04 10.60 3.22
CA THR A 90 -9.44 10.42 3.62
C THR A 90 -10.39 11.16 2.68
N VAL A 91 -9.94 12.30 2.15
CA VAL A 91 -10.66 13.13 1.18
C VAL A 91 -10.26 12.77 -0.24
N GLN A 92 -8.95 12.79 -0.55
CA GLN A 92 -8.38 12.63 -1.88
C GLN A 92 -8.03 11.16 -2.16
N LYS A 93 -9.05 10.29 -2.19
CA LYS A 93 -8.85 8.83 -2.28
C LYS A 93 -8.24 8.39 -3.60
N THR A 94 -8.59 9.05 -4.71
CA THR A 94 -8.17 8.62 -6.05
C THR A 94 -6.66 8.82 -6.25
N VAL A 95 -6.12 9.94 -5.79
CA VAL A 95 -4.67 10.22 -5.81
C VAL A 95 -3.93 9.17 -4.99
N CYS A 96 -4.40 8.86 -3.78
CA CYS A 96 -3.72 7.88 -2.92
C CYS A 96 -3.75 6.45 -3.49
N GLN A 97 -4.83 6.07 -4.18
CA GLN A 97 -4.91 4.81 -4.91
C GLN A 97 -3.94 4.79 -6.11
N ARG A 98 -3.86 5.88 -6.87
CA ARG A 98 -2.96 6.02 -8.03
C ARG A 98 -1.49 5.83 -7.66
N PHE A 99 -1.09 6.23 -6.45
CA PHE A 99 0.28 6.07 -5.94
C PHE A 99 0.51 4.81 -5.07
N ASP A 100 -0.43 3.85 -5.09
CA ASP A 100 -0.39 2.59 -4.32
C ASP A 100 -0.14 2.80 -2.82
N VAL A 101 -0.80 3.80 -2.21
CA VAL A 101 -0.64 4.10 -0.79
C VAL A 101 -1.42 3.09 0.06
N LYS A 102 -0.70 2.15 0.67
CA LYS A 102 -1.29 1.07 1.51
C LYS A 102 -1.34 1.38 3.00
N SER A 103 -0.56 2.34 3.48
CA SER A 103 -0.45 2.65 4.91
C SER A 103 -0.09 4.11 5.15
N TYR A 104 -0.35 4.62 6.36
CA TYR A 104 -0.10 6.01 6.71
C TYR A 104 0.91 6.12 7.87
N PRO A 105 1.82 7.11 7.85
CA PRO A 105 2.15 8.00 6.73
C PRO A 105 3.01 7.30 5.67
N THR A 106 2.73 7.55 4.39
CA THR A 106 3.60 7.18 3.26
C THR A 106 4.24 8.43 2.69
N LEU A 107 5.55 8.37 2.48
CA LEU A 107 6.35 9.48 1.95
C LEU A 107 6.89 9.07 0.57
N LYS A 108 6.69 9.92 -0.44
CA LYS A 108 7.22 9.69 -1.78
C LYS A 108 7.83 10.96 -2.34
N VAL A 109 8.85 10.81 -3.17
CA VAL A 109 9.39 11.90 -3.99
C VAL A 109 8.90 11.73 -5.41
N ILE A 110 8.37 12.81 -6.00
CA ILE A 110 7.88 12.85 -7.36
C ILE A 110 8.74 13.82 -8.17
N THR A 111 9.28 13.36 -9.28
CA THR A 111 10.15 14.15 -10.14
C THR A 111 10.16 13.58 -11.54
N ASN A 112 10.05 14.42 -12.57
CA ASN A 112 9.98 14.00 -13.98
C ASN A 112 8.96 12.87 -14.22
N SER A 113 7.77 12.97 -13.60
CA SER A 113 6.70 11.97 -13.66
C SER A 113 7.05 10.57 -13.11
N LEU A 114 8.17 10.44 -12.39
CA LEU A 114 8.54 9.24 -11.64
C LEU A 114 8.25 9.44 -10.15
N SER A 115 7.81 8.39 -9.47
CA SER A 115 7.62 8.39 -8.02
C SER A 115 8.57 7.40 -7.34
N PHE A 116 9.18 7.84 -6.24
CA PHE A 116 10.15 7.06 -5.46
C PHE A 116 9.71 6.96 -4.01
N ASP A 117 9.69 5.73 -3.50
CA ASP A 117 9.20 5.44 -2.15
C ASP A 117 10.28 5.66 -1.10
N TYR A 118 9.91 6.34 -0.02
CA TYR A 118 10.79 6.56 1.12
C TYR A 118 10.52 5.56 2.24
N ALA A 119 11.52 4.72 2.54
CA ALA A 119 11.49 3.75 3.64
C ALA A 119 12.50 4.07 4.77
N GLY A 120 13.09 5.27 4.74
CA GLY A 120 14.10 5.70 5.70
C GLY A 120 13.54 6.16 7.05
N ARG A 121 14.40 6.76 7.86
CA ARG A 121 14.03 7.34 9.16
C ARG A 121 13.24 8.64 8.95
N ARG A 122 12.35 8.99 9.87
CA ARG A 122 11.46 10.16 9.72
C ARG A 122 11.99 11.43 10.41
N ASP A 123 13.31 11.58 10.48
CA ASP A 123 13.98 12.77 10.98
C ASP A 123 14.25 13.79 9.88
N ARG A 124 14.46 15.05 10.29
CA ARG A 124 14.75 16.18 9.38
C ARG A 124 15.85 15.84 8.38
N ASP A 125 17.01 15.40 8.88
CA ASP A 125 18.21 15.25 8.06
C ASP A 125 18.03 14.16 6.99
N ALA A 126 17.41 13.04 7.37
CA ALA A 126 17.15 11.94 6.44
C ALA A 126 16.10 12.29 5.37
N LEU A 127 15.17 13.22 5.65
CA LEU A 127 14.18 13.70 4.67
C LEU A 127 14.79 14.72 3.71
N VAL A 128 15.63 15.63 4.21
CA VAL A 128 16.38 16.58 3.38
C VAL A 128 17.32 15.84 2.43
N GLU A 129 18.09 14.87 2.92
CA GLU A 129 18.99 14.05 2.09
C GLU A 129 18.23 13.35 0.97
N PHE A 130 17.05 12.80 1.30
CA PHE A 130 16.21 12.16 0.31
C PHE A 130 15.72 13.14 -0.75
N ALA A 131 15.23 14.32 -0.35
CA ALA A 131 14.72 15.33 -1.25
C ALA A 131 15.79 15.92 -2.20
N LEU A 132 17.06 16.02 -1.76
CA LEU A 132 18.16 16.59 -2.55
C LEU A 132 18.74 15.63 -3.61
N GLY A 133 18.27 14.38 -3.68
CA GLY A 133 18.75 13.41 -4.66
C GLY A 133 19.06 12.02 -4.13
N GLY A 134 18.78 11.73 -2.85
CA GLY A 134 18.85 10.39 -2.30
C GLY A 134 17.98 9.37 -3.06
N TYR A 135 16.98 9.83 -3.80
CA TYR A 135 16.15 9.00 -4.69
C TYR A 135 16.81 8.64 -6.04
N LYS A 136 17.81 9.42 -6.52
CA LYS A 136 18.51 9.16 -7.81
C LYS A 136 19.59 8.11 -7.67
N VAL A 137 20.15 8.00 -6.48
CA VAL A 137 21.01 6.86 -6.15
C VAL A 137 20.06 5.69 -6.02
N GLY A 138 20.04 4.81 -7.02
CA GLY A 138 19.51 3.46 -6.82
C GLY A 138 20.29 2.85 -5.68
N THR A 139 19.78 3.01 -4.46
CA THR A 139 20.50 2.60 -3.27
C THR A 139 20.46 1.08 -3.23
N CYS A 140 21.50 0.46 -3.78
CA CYS A 140 22.13 -0.61 -3.02
C CYS A 140 22.65 0.05 -1.73
N THR A 141 21.82 0.06 -0.68
CA THR A 141 22.24 0.48 0.66
C THR A 141 23.25 -0.54 1.20
N PHE A 142 24.54 -0.33 0.91
CA PHE A 142 25.59 -0.90 1.72
C PHE A 142 25.96 0.10 2.82
N ARG A 143 25.97 -0.40 4.05
CA ARG A 143 26.11 0.29 5.33
C ARG A 143 27.02 1.54 5.30
N GLY A 144 26.42 2.67 5.63
CA GLY A 144 26.99 3.75 6.45
C GLY A 144 28.45 4.11 6.24
N LYS A 145 28.73 4.88 5.19
CA LYS A 145 29.59 6.08 5.16
C LYS A 145 29.63 6.62 3.71
N PRO A 146 29.55 7.93 3.48
CA PRO A 146 29.55 8.49 2.14
C PRO A 146 30.98 8.49 1.59
N HIS A 147 31.23 7.75 0.52
CA HIS A 147 32.45 7.90 -0.28
C HIS A 147 32.08 8.46 -1.66
N LYS A 148 32.77 9.53 -2.09
CA LYS A 148 32.58 10.16 -3.40
C LYS A 148 32.86 9.14 -4.52
N PRO A 149 32.00 9.03 -5.54
CA PRO A 149 32.31 8.18 -6.69
C PRO A 149 33.39 8.84 -7.55
N ARG A 150 34.56 8.20 -7.67
CA ARG A 150 35.54 8.48 -8.74
C ARG A 150 35.24 7.54 -9.91
N VAL A 151 34.94 8.12 -11.08
CA VAL A 151 34.76 7.40 -12.34
C VAL A 151 36.13 6.94 -12.84
N LEU A 152 36.35 5.62 -12.94
CA LEU A 152 37.50 5.03 -13.61
C LEU A 152 37.07 4.46 -14.96
N LEU A 153 37.49 5.12 -16.04
CA LEU A 153 37.38 4.61 -17.41
C LEU A 153 38.49 3.56 -17.63
N CYS A 154 38.14 2.35 -18.06
CA CYS A 154 39.12 1.31 -18.41
C CYS A 154 39.16 1.08 -19.93
N SER A 155 40.33 1.27 -20.52
CA SER A 155 40.62 1.11 -21.96
C SER A 155 40.85 -0.37 -22.34
N ARG A 156 40.53 -0.70 -23.59
CA ARG A 156 40.27 -2.03 -24.18
C ARG A 156 41.41 -3.08 -24.20
N ARG A 157 42.57 -2.92 -23.52
CA ARG A 157 43.75 -3.79 -23.76
C ARG A 157 44.30 -4.64 -22.61
N LEU A 158 43.61 -4.80 -21.48
CA LEU A 158 44.09 -5.66 -20.37
C LEU A 158 42.99 -6.56 -19.76
N ALA A 159 42.16 -7.19 -20.60
CA ALA A 159 41.00 -7.96 -20.13
C ALA A 159 41.27 -9.45 -19.80
N LYS A 160 42.51 -9.96 -19.86
CA LYS A 160 42.76 -11.41 -19.68
C LYS A 160 43.55 -11.84 -18.44
N THR A 161 44.08 -10.92 -17.63
CA THR A 161 44.91 -11.30 -16.46
C THR A 161 44.42 -10.80 -15.10
N CYS A 162 43.37 -9.97 -15.02
CA CYS A 162 42.86 -9.45 -13.74
C CYS A 162 41.62 -10.20 -13.20
N CYS A 163 41.17 -11.27 -13.88
CA CYS A 163 39.92 -11.96 -13.53
C CYS A 163 40.09 -13.19 -12.63
N ARG A 164 41.22 -13.35 -11.94
CA ARG A 164 41.46 -14.48 -11.02
C ARG A 164 41.75 -14.12 -9.56
N SER A 165 41.72 -12.85 -9.18
CA SER A 165 42.07 -12.47 -7.79
C SER A 165 41.20 -11.40 -7.11
N LEU A 166 40.04 -11.02 -7.67
CA LEU A 166 39.14 -10.06 -7.01
C LEU A 166 37.68 -10.54 -7.12
N ASN A 167 37.31 -11.44 -6.23
CA ASN A 167 35.93 -11.92 -6.03
C ASN A 167 35.11 -10.93 -5.18
N SER A 168 34.97 -9.68 -5.64
CA SER A 168 33.92 -8.73 -5.21
C SER A 168 34.21 -7.34 -5.76
N VAL A 169 33.91 -7.08 -7.03
CA VAL A 169 33.36 -5.81 -7.55
C VAL A 169 32.90 -6.11 -8.99
N ARG A 170 31.60 -5.98 -9.28
CA ARG A 170 31.12 -5.92 -10.68
C ARG A 170 31.07 -4.45 -11.11
N VAL A 171 32.10 -4.01 -11.82
CA VAL A 171 32.05 -2.79 -12.63
C VAL A 171 31.11 -3.05 -13.80
N VAL A 172 30.07 -2.24 -13.95
CA VAL A 172 29.16 -2.29 -15.10
C VAL A 172 29.80 -1.48 -16.23
N CYS A 173 30.38 -2.16 -17.22
CA CYS A 173 30.64 -1.56 -18.53
C CYS A 173 29.36 -1.63 -19.36
N ILE A 174 28.75 -0.49 -19.66
CA ILE A 174 27.60 -0.39 -20.56
C ILE A 174 28.10 -0.56 -22.00
N ARG A 175 27.56 -1.55 -22.73
CA ARG A 175 27.52 -1.53 -24.20
C ARG A 175 26.08 -1.20 -24.62
N LEU A 176 25.93 -0.08 -25.31
CA LEU A 176 24.76 0.29 -26.09
C LEU A 176 24.80 -0.51 -27.39
N SER A 177 24.18 -1.69 -27.42
CA SER A 177 23.58 -2.29 -28.62
C SER A 177 22.66 -3.43 -28.17
N ASP A 178 21.36 -3.17 -28.23
CA ASP A 178 20.21 -4.05 -28.40
C ASP A 178 20.24 -5.52 -27.92
N VAL A 179 19.17 -5.87 -27.19
CA VAL A 179 18.68 -7.23 -26.87
C VAL A 179 19.42 -7.98 -25.77
N VAL A 180 19.20 -7.64 -24.48
CA VAL A 180 19.11 -8.63 -23.37
C VAL A 180 18.29 -8.06 -22.20
N VAL A 181 16.96 -7.97 -22.33
CA VAL A 181 16.05 -7.71 -21.19
C VAL A 181 14.98 -8.80 -21.16
N ALA A 182 15.35 -10.00 -20.76
CA ALA A 182 14.38 -11.05 -20.41
C ALA A 182 14.98 -12.08 -19.45
N HIS A 183 16.24 -12.48 -19.64
CA HIS A 183 16.81 -13.62 -18.90
C HIS A 183 17.32 -13.30 -17.48
N ARG A 184 17.44 -12.01 -17.11
CA ARG A 184 18.00 -11.60 -15.80
C ARG A 184 16.93 -11.34 -14.74
N LEU A 185 15.69 -11.02 -15.14
CA LEU A 185 14.59 -10.83 -14.20
C LEU A 185 14.15 -12.17 -13.57
N VAL A 186 14.07 -13.22 -14.38
CA VAL A 186 13.62 -14.56 -13.97
C VAL A 186 14.50 -15.14 -12.86
N ILE A 187 15.84 -14.97 -12.93
CA ILE A 187 16.77 -15.52 -11.93
C ILE A 187 16.65 -14.79 -10.57
N VAL A 188 16.32 -13.50 -10.56
CA VAL A 188 16.12 -12.74 -9.31
C VAL A 188 14.82 -13.18 -8.63
N GLU A 189 13.78 -13.42 -9.42
CA GLU A 189 12.46 -13.82 -8.94
C GLU A 189 12.43 -15.27 -8.45
N GLU A 190 13.12 -16.19 -9.13
CA GLU A 190 13.26 -17.58 -8.67
C GLU A 190 14.10 -17.70 -7.39
N LYS A 191 15.16 -16.89 -7.26
CA LYS A 191 15.96 -16.87 -6.03
C LYS A 191 15.17 -16.31 -4.85
N ALA A 192 14.40 -15.24 -5.06
CA ALA A 192 13.51 -14.68 -4.04
C ALA A 192 12.44 -15.70 -3.61
N ARG A 193 11.82 -16.43 -4.56
CA ARG A 193 10.86 -17.49 -4.27
C ARG A 193 11.46 -18.66 -3.49
N ARG A 194 12.69 -19.08 -3.79
CA ARG A 194 13.38 -20.13 -3.03
C ARG A 194 13.72 -19.69 -1.61
N GLU A 195 14.22 -18.47 -1.43
CA GLU A 195 14.48 -17.90 -0.10
C GLU A 195 13.18 -17.75 0.72
N GLU A 196 12.07 -17.39 0.07
CA GLU A 196 10.75 -17.33 0.71
C GLU A 196 10.21 -18.71 1.08
N GLN A 197 10.35 -19.71 0.21
CA GLN A 197 9.96 -21.08 0.50
C GLN A 197 10.77 -21.69 1.65
N GLU A 198 12.09 -21.44 1.70
CA GLU A 198 12.96 -21.89 2.79
C GLU A 198 12.55 -21.25 4.13
N LEU A 199 12.06 -20.01 4.13
CA LEU A 199 11.50 -19.36 5.33
C LEU A 199 10.17 -19.99 5.76
N VAL A 200 9.30 -20.35 4.81
CA VAL A 200 8.03 -21.05 5.09
C VAL A 200 8.28 -22.44 5.66
N ASP A 201 9.27 -23.15 5.14
CA ASP A 201 9.63 -24.49 5.62
C ASP A 201 10.33 -24.42 6.99
N ALA A 202 11.16 -23.41 7.24
CA ALA A 202 11.69 -23.13 8.57
C ALA A 202 10.60 -22.73 9.59
N GLU A 203 9.57 -21.99 9.15
CA GLU A 203 8.42 -21.64 9.99
C GLU A 203 7.60 -22.89 10.38
N LYS A 204 7.43 -23.84 9.46
CA LYS A 204 6.77 -25.14 9.75
C LYS A 204 7.61 -26.02 10.70
N ALA A 205 8.93 -25.87 10.68
CA ALA A 205 9.83 -26.55 11.61
C ALA A 205 9.99 -25.84 12.97
N SER A 206 9.40 -24.65 13.13
CA SER A 206 9.53 -23.87 14.37
C SER A 206 8.68 -24.48 15.49
N LEU A 207 9.24 -24.48 16.71
CA LEU A 207 8.51 -24.84 17.94
C LEU A 207 7.47 -23.77 18.35
N VAL A 208 7.32 -22.71 17.54
CA VAL A 208 6.39 -21.61 17.81
C VAL A 208 4.99 -22.03 17.41
N VAL A 209 4.08 -22.00 18.37
CA VAL A 209 2.69 -22.38 18.15
C VAL A 209 1.95 -21.24 17.45
N THR A 210 1.31 -21.55 16.33
CA THR A 210 0.39 -20.60 15.67
C THR A 210 -0.97 -20.76 16.31
N LEU A 211 -1.47 -19.71 16.96
CA LEU A 211 -2.74 -19.72 17.65
C LEU A 211 -3.81 -19.07 16.76
N SER A 212 -4.96 -19.74 16.67
CA SER A 212 -6.17 -19.25 16.01
C SER A 212 -7.21 -18.86 17.06
N SER A 213 -8.27 -18.17 16.66
CA SER A 213 -9.40 -17.88 17.55
C SER A 213 -9.99 -19.12 18.23
N SER A 214 -9.99 -20.27 17.55
CA SER A 214 -10.52 -21.52 18.10
C SER A 214 -9.54 -22.25 19.01
N SER A 215 -8.23 -22.16 18.77
CA SER A 215 -7.23 -22.87 19.59
C SER A 215 -6.71 -22.05 20.76
N PHE A 216 -6.95 -20.73 20.75
CA PHE A 216 -6.40 -19.83 21.73
C PHE A 216 -6.86 -20.15 23.16
N ASP A 217 -8.16 -20.32 23.37
CA ASP A 217 -8.71 -20.55 24.72
C ASP A 217 -8.26 -21.92 25.27
N ASP A 218 -8.33 -22.99 24.46
CA ASP A 218 -7.89 -24.33 24.87
C ASP A 218 -6.40 -24.38 25.27
N HIS A 219 -5.56 -23.57 24.61
CA HIS A 219 -4.10 -23.59 24.82
C HIS A 219 -3.63 -22.62 25.89
N VAL A 220 -4.18 -21.41 25.91
CA VAL A 220 -3.70 -20.30 26.74
C VAL A 220 -4.55 -20.15 28.00
N HIS A 221 -5.86 -20.38 27.91
CA HIS A 221 -6.78 -20.18 29.02
C HIS A 221 -6.92 -21.45 29.89
N GLU A 222 -7.07 -22.62 29.27
CA GLU A 222 -7.38 -23.87 29.99
C GLU A 222 -6.15 -24.53 30.63
N LYS A 223 -5.00 -24.55 29.93
CA LYS A 223 -3.82 -25.32 30.38
C LYS A 223 -3.00 -24.65 31.47
N SER A 224 -3.28 -23.39 31.84
CA SER A 224 -2.55 -22.59 32.85
C SER A 224 -1.03 -22.46 32.65
N GLU A 225 -0.50 -22.96 31.54
CA GLU A 225 0.92 -22.86 31.18
C GLU A 225 1.32 -21.39 30.94
N PRO A 226 2.56 -20.99 31.25
CA PRO A 226 3.03 -19.66 30.91
C PRO A 226 3.19 -19.52 29.38
N TRP A 227 2.67 -18.44 28.81
CA TRP A 227 2.71 -18.18 27.38
C TRP A 227 3.33 -16.82 27.08
N LEU A 228 4.29 -16.79 26.17
CA LEU A 228 4.75 -15.56 25.54
C LEU A 228 4.13 -15.45 24.15
N LEU A 229 3.25 -14.46 23.98
CA LEU A 229 2.42 -14.28 22.80
C LEU A 229 2.87 -13.08 21.98
N LYS A 230 2.92 -13.27 20.65
CA LYS A 230 3.11 -12.19 19.68
C LYS A 230 1.89 -11.99 18.81
N PHE A 231 1.30 -10.80 18.92
CA PHE A 231 0.26 -10.32 18.02
C PHE A 231 0.92 -9.57 16.86
N TYR A 232 0.67 -10.02 15.63
CA TYR A 232 1.29 -9.43 14.44
C TYR A 232 0.34 -9.33 13.26
N ALA A 233 0.76 -8.55 12.27
CA ALA A 233 0.17 -8.51 10.95
C ALA A 233 1.23 -8.86 9.88
N PRO A 234 0.89 -9.60 8.82
CA PRO A 234 1.83 -10.01 7.77
C PRO A 234 2.42 -8.84 6.98
N TRP A 235 1.76 -7.69 6.93
CA TRP A 235 2.26 -6.48 6.27
C TRP A 235 3.16 -5.61 7.16
N CYS A 236 3.24 -5.89 8.46
CA CYS A 236 4.00 -5.08 9.41
C CYS A 236 5.52 -5.33 9.30
N GLY A 237 6.26 -4.33 8.80
CA GLY A 237 7.72 -4.41 8.66
C GLY A 237 8.47 -4.63 9.98
N HIS A 238 7.96 -4.08 11.09
CA HIS A 238 8.55 -4.26 12.43
C HIS A 238 8.39 -5.68 12.95
N CYS A 239 7.28 -6.33 12.59
CA CYS A 239 6.95 -7.70 12.92
C CYS A 239 7.83 -8.67 12.12
N LYS A 240 8.04 -8.38 10.84
CA LYS A 240 8.95 -9.14 9.98
C LYS A 240 10.39 -9.14 10.49
N ARG A 241 10.85 -8.10 11.20
CA ARG A 241 12.23 -8.06 11.77
C ARG A 241 12.41 -8.96 12.99
N LEU A 242 11.36 -9.24 13.75
CA LEU A 242 11.35 -10.28 14.80
C LEU A 242 11.29 -11.69 14.20
N VAL A 243 10.71 -11.81 13.00
CA VAL A 243 10.45 -13.05 12.24
C VAL A 243 11.49 -13.29 11.14
N ARG A 244 12.47 -12.41 10.93
CA ARG A 244 13.53 -12.62 9.94
C ARG A 244 14.87 -12.81 10.63
N PRO A 245 15.74 -13.67 10.07
CA PRO A 245 17.16 -13.62 10.36
C PRO A 245 17.67 -12.18 10.38
N SER A 246 18.26 -11.74 11.49
CA SER A 246 19.22 -10.64 11.38
C SER A 246 20.39 -11.18 10.56
N ARG A 247 20.69 -10.53 9.44
CA ARG A 247 21.91 -10.82 8.65
C ARG A 247 23.10 -10.24 9.41
N THR A 248 23.37 -10.80 10.58
CA THR A 248 24.44 -10.38 11.48
C THR A 248 25.72 -11.10 11.04
N TYR A 249 26.68 -10.30 10.59
CA TYR A 249 27.99 -10.77 10.16
C TYR A 249 28.80 -11.13 11.42
N LEU A 250 28.74 -12.39 11.85
CA LEU A 250 29.69 -12.91 12.84
C LEU A 250 30.97 -13.26 12.08
N MET A 251 31.95 -12.37 12.18
CA MET A 251 33.32 -12.59 11.72
C MET A 251 33.98 -13.61 12.65
N ALA A 252 33.66 -14.89 12.50
CA ALA A 252 34.37 -15.97 13.17
C ALA A 252 34.58 -17.11 12.18
N GLY A 253 35.84 -17.31 11.78
CA GLY A 253 36.41 -18.58 11.35
C GLY A 253 35.83 -19.24 10.10
N SER A 254 36.66 -19.29 9.05
CA SER A 254 36.75 -20.37 8.04
C SER A 254 35.46 -21.13 7.68
N HIS A 255 34.95 -20.84 6.48
CA HIS A 255 34.22 -21.82 5.66
C HIS A 255 32.95 -22.45 6.27
N GLN A 256 31.99 -21.64 6.74
CA GLN A 256 30.64 -22.12 7.03
C GLN A 256 29.63 -21.57 6.01
N SER A 257 28.88 -22.48 5.38
CA SER A 257 27.70 -22.21 4.54
C SER A 257 26.81 -21.12 5.15
N MET A 258 26.43 -20.15 4.31
CA MET A 258 25.61 -18.99 4.67
C MET A 258 24.17 -19.44 4.99
N ARG A 259 23.94 -19.96 6.21
CA ARG A 259 22.61 -20.34 6.68
C ARG A 259 21.85 -19.09 7.15
N PRO A 260 20.58 -18.90 6.78
CA PRO A 260 19.72 -17.87 7.38
C PRO A 260 19.70 -18.09 8.90
N GLN A 261 20.07 -17.09 9.70
CA GLN A 261 19.91 -17.18 11.15
C GLN A 261 18.41 -17.34 11.47
N ALA A 262 18.00 -18.36 12.23
CA ALA A 262 16.59 -18.48 12.62
C ALA A 262 16.08 -17.15 13.24
N PRO A 263 14.82 -16.76 12.99
CA PRO A 263 14.23 -15.58 13.58
C PRO A 263 14.40 -15.55 15.10
N VAL A 264 14.55 -14.35 15.69
CA VAL A 264 14.75 -14.21 17.15
C VAL A 264 13.66 -14.93 17.93
N TRP A 265 12.43 -14.91 17.41
CA TRP A 265 11.27 -15.57 18.00
C TRP A 265 11.36 -17.10 17.99
N ASP A 266 11.91 -17.69 16.92
CA ASP A 266 12.06 -19.15 16.79
C ASP A 266 13.26 -19.67 17.59
N LYS A 267 14.32 -18.86 17.71
CA LYS A 267 15.43 -19.14 18.62
C LYS A 267 14.97 -19.12 20.07
N LEU A 268 14.16 -18.14 20.44
CA LEU A 268 13.62 -18.04 21.79
C LEU A 268 12.83 -19.30 22.19
N SER A 269 11.96 -19.80 21.31
CA SER A 269 11.21 -21.03 21.61
C SER A 269 12.14 -22.23 21.76
N ALA A 270 13.11 -22.39 20.86
CA ALA A 270 14.11 -23.45 20.96
C ALA A 270 14.94 -23.38 22.25
N ASP A 271 15.39 -22.18 22.64
CA ASP A 271 16.21 -21.96 23.82
C ASP A 271 15.44 -22.18 25.12
N LEU A 272 14.15 -21.80 25.18
CA LEU A 272 13.28 -22.08 26.31
C LEU A 272 13.02 -23.59 26.45
N HIS A 273 12.74 -24.27 25.34
CA HIS A 273 12.59 -25.73 25.34
C HIS A 273 13.88 -26.45 25.76
N ALA A 274 15.05 -26.01 25.28
CA ALA A 274 16.34 -26.59 25.65
C ALA A 274 16.69 -26.37 27.13
N LYS A 275 16.25 -25.26 27.73
CA LYS A 275 16.41 -24.97 29.16
C LYS A 275 15.36 -25.65 30.04
N HIS A 276 14.44 -26.43 29.47
CA HIS A 276 13.30 -27.04 30.15
C HIS A 276 12.41 -26.03 30.88
N ASP A 277 12.29 -24.80 30.35
CA ASP A 277 11.36 -23.80 30.86
C ASP A 277 9.93 -24.18 30.45
N PRO A 278 8.92 -24.07 31.35
CA PRO A 278 7.53 -24.36 31.02
C PRO A 278 6.90 -23.34 30.06
N THR A 279 7.57 -22.23 29.78
CA THR A 279 7.03 -21.15 28.95
C THR A 279 6.94 -21.54 27.49
N ARG A 280 5.72 -21.46 26.93
CA ARG A 280 5.45 -21.70 25.52
C ARG A 280 5.43 -20.40 24.74
N VAL A 281 5.89 -20.45 23.50
CA VAL A 281 5.97 -19.28 22.62
C VAL A 281 4.91 -19.40 21.52
N GLY A 282 4.03 -18.40 21.45
CA GLY A 282 2.89 -18.37 20.53
C GLY A 282 2.89 -17.15 19.61
N LYS A 283 2.25 -17.28 18.45
CA LYS A 283 1.99 -16.17 17.53
C LYS A 283 0.52 -16.17 17.08
N VAL A 284 -0.06 -14.97 16.98
CA VAL A 284 -1.44 -14.75 16.53
C VAL A 284 -1.41 -13.76 15.36
N ASP A 285 -2.00 -14.16 14.24
CA ASP A 285 -2.18 -13.30 13.08
C ASP A 285 -3.46 -12.47 13.24
N CYS A 286 -3.31 -11.18 13.55
CA CYS A 286 -4.43 -10.27 13.75
C CYS A 286 -5.16 -9.87 12.48
N THR A 287 -4.62 -10.18 11.29
CA THR A 287 -5.36 -9.97 10.04
C THR A 287 -6.42 -11.04 9.82
N LYS A 288 -6.18 -12.26 10.32
CA LYS A 288 -7.12 -13.39 10.27
C LYS A 288 -7.97 -13.51 11.54
N HIS A 289 -7.35 -13.32 12.71
CA HIS A 289 -7.97 -13.54 14.02
C HIS A 289 -8.16 -12.22 14.76
N ARG A 290 -8.99 -11.33 14.20
CA ARG A 290 -9.25 -9.99 14.77
C ARG A 290 -9.84 -10.05 16.17
N ARG A 291 -10.77 -10.98 16.45
CA ARG A 291 -11.45 -11.10 17.75
C ARG A 291 -10.47 -11.27 18.91
N VAL A 292 -9.51 -12.19 18.78
CA VAL A 292 -8.47 -12.41 19.78
C VAL A 292 -7.65 -11.13 19.95
N CYS A 293 -7.24 -10.47 18.88
CA CYS A 293 -6.41 -9.26 19.01
C CYS A 293 -7.15 -8.07 19.63
N SER A 294 -8.43 -7.89 19.30
CA SER A 294 -9.28 -6.87 19.91
C SER A 294 -9.52 -7.15 21.40
N ARG A 295 -9.63 -8.43 21.79
CA ARG A 295 -9.76 -8.84 23.20
C ARG A 295 -8.60 -8.33 24.05
N PHE A 296 -7.37 -8.36 23.51
CA PHE A 296 -6.16 -7.86 24.18
C PHE A 296 -5.86 -6.37 23.92
N ASP A 297 -6.82 -5.60 23.39
CA ASP A 297 -6.68 -4.18 23.06
C ASP A 297 -5.43 -3.87 22.20
N VAL A 298 -5.17 -4.74 21.22
CA VAL A 298 -4.00 -4.61 20.33
C VAL A 298 -4.23 -3.51 19.29
N ASN A 299 -3.76 -2.30 19.61
CA ASN A 299 -3.88 -1.12 18.75
C ASN A 299 -2.69 -0.92 17.78
N GLY A 300 -1.62 -1.72 17.90
CA GLY A 300 -0.41 -1.60 17.09
C GLY A 300 0.35 -2.91 17.00
N TYR A 301 1.24 -3.03 16.00
CA TYR A 301 1.99 -4.26 15.75
C TYR A 301 3.51 -4.01 15.71
N PRO A 302 4.34 -4.95 16.23
CA PRO A 302 3.96 -6.12 17.01
C PRO A 302 3.67 -5.75 18.47
N SER A 303 2.59 -6.30 19.03
CA SER A 303 2.32 -6.28 20.47
C SER A 303 2.71 -7.61 21.08
N LEU A 304 3.42 -7.54 22.21
CA LEU A 304 4.00 -8.68 22.88
C LEU A 304 3.42 -8.76 24.29
N VAL A 305 2.98 -9.94 24.68
CA VAL A 305 2.25 -10.13 25.92
C VAL A 305 2.64 -11.45 26.55
N TYR A 306 2.88 -11.45 27.85
CA TYR A 306 3.17 -12.64 28.62
C TYR A 306 1.97 -12.99 29.48
N VAL A 307 1.55 -14.25 29.44
CA VAL A 307 0.42 -14.76 30.19
C VAL A 307 0.95 -15.78 31.18
N ARG A 308 0.65 -15.60 32.46
CA ARG A 308 1.03 -16.55 33.51
C ARG A 308 -0.02 -16.53 34.61
N ASN A 309 -0.43 -17.71 35.06
CA ASN A 309 -1.43 -17.89 36.12
C ASN A 309 -2.75 -17.14 35.82
N GLY A 310 -3.17 -17.13 34.55
CA GLY A 310 -4.38 -16.42 34.11
C GLY A 310 -4.28 -14.90 34.11
N GLN A 311 -3.10 -14.32 34.42
CA GLN A 311 -2.86 -12.88 34.36
C GLN A 311 -2.04 -12.50 33.14
N VAL A 312 -2.29 -11.29 32.63
CA VAL A 312 -1.68 -10.74 31.43
C VAL A 312 -0.68 -9.66 31.80
N TYR A 313 0.55 -9.78 31.30
CA TYR A 313 1.66 -8.86 31.53
C TYR A 313 2.13 -8.29 30.18
N PRO A 314 2.00 -6.98 29.93
CA PRO A 314 2.47 -6.36 28.70
C PRO A 314 4.01 -6.35 28.66
N TYR A 315 4.58 -6.53 27.47
CA TYR A 315 6.03 -6.51 27.28
C TYR A 315 6.48 -5.21 26.60
N ASP A 316 7.26 -4.42 27.34
CA ASP A 316 7.86 -3.16 26.85
C ASP A 316 9.40 -3.21 26.72
N GLY A 317 10.00 -4.40 26.89
CA GLY A 317 11.45 -4.60 26.86
C GLY A 317 12.10 -4.57 25.48
N ALA A 318 13.42 -4.79 25.45
CA ALA A 318 14.19 -4.85 24.21
C ALA A 318 13.77 -6.05 23.33
N ARG A 319 13.72 -5.86 22.02
CA ARG A 319 13.33 -6.91 21.04
C ARG A 319 14.49 -7.85 20.69
N SER A 320 15.32 -8.22 21.67
CA SER A 320 16.43 -9.15 21.54
C SER A 320 16.16 -10.45 22.31
N LEU A 321 16.92 -11.50 21.99
CA LEU A 321 16.78 -12.81 22.63
C LEU A 321 16.97 -12.71 24.16
N GLU A 322 17.95 -11.89 24.58
CA GLU A 322 18.29 -11.65 25.98
C GLU A 322 17.15 -10.94 26.72
N GLY A 323 16.57 -9.89 26.12
CA GLY A 323 15.46 -9.15 26.71
C GLY A 323 14.24 -10.03 26.96
N PHE A 324 13.95 -10.95 26.02
CA PHE A 324 12.86 -11.91 26.22
C PHE A 324 13.14 -12.91 27.35
N HIS A 325 14.35 -13.45 27.42
CA HIS A 325 14.73 -14.36 28.51
C HIS A 325 14.68 -13.69 29.88
N GLU A 326 15.20 -12.47 29.99
CA GLU A 326 15.15 -11.70 31.24
C GLU A 326 13.71 -11.48 31.69
N PHE A 327 12.83 -11.13 30.75
CA PHE A 327 11.43 -10.87 31.06
C PHE A 327 10.66 -12.11 31.50
N VAL A 328 10.80 -13.22 30.78
CA VAL A 328 10.12 -14.49 31.10
C VAL A 328 10.56 -15.04 32.47
N THR A 329 11.84 -14.89 32.81
CA THR A 329 12.38 -15.42 34.07
C THR A 329 12.04 -14.55 35.27
N THR A 330 12.24 -13.23 35.17
CA THR A 330 12.15 -12.33 36.33
C THR A 330 11.53 -10.97 36.03
N GLY A 331 11.53 -10.51 34.77
CA GLY A 331 11.03 -9.17 34.44
C GLY A 331 9.51 -9.03 34.52
N TYR A 332 8.74 -10.11 34.31
CA TYR A 332 7.27 -10.03 34.34
C TYR A 332 6.72 -9.61 35.71
N SER A 333 7.39 -9.95 36.82
CA SER A 333 6.92 -9.61 38.17
C SER A 333 7.10 -8.13 38.51
N LYS A 334 7.90 -7.39 37.72
CA LYS A 334 8.13 -5.95 37.90
C LYS A 334 7.07 -5.09 37.18
N VAL A 335 6.32 -5.69 36.25
CA VAL A 335 5.30 -5.00 35.46
C VAL A 335 3.92 -5.20 36.10
N GLU A 336 3.13 -4.14 36.15
CA GLU A 336 1.75 -4.22 36.61
C GLU A 336 0.92 -5.07 35.64
N SER A 337 0.19 -6.07 36.17
CA SER A 337 -0.64 -6.91 35.33
C SER A 337 -1.85 -6.14 34.84
N THR A 338 -2.21 -6.32 33.57
CA THR A 338 -3.40 -5.70 32.95
C THR A 338 -4.70 -6.35 33.45
N GLY A 339 -4.59 -7.41 34.27
CA GLY A 339 -5.71 -8.17 34.81
C GLY A 339 -5.82 -9.59 34.23
N PRO A 340 -6.96 -10.27 34.45
CA PRO A 340 -7.19 -11.61 33.91
C PRO A 340 -7.29 -11.60 32.38
N ILE A 341 -6.99 -12.74 31.75
CA ILE A 341 -7.09 -12.91 30.29
C ILE A 341 -8.52 -12.61 29.84
N PRO A 342 -8.82 -11.48 29.15
CA PRO A 342 -10.11 -10.80 29.16
C PRO A 342 -11.33 -11.72 29.20
N ASN A 343 -12.17 -11.88 28.21
CA ASN A 343 -13.04 -13.05 28.00
C ASN A 343 -13.66 -12.77 26.64
N GLU A 344 -13.93 -13.79 25.84
CA GLU A 344 -14.83 -13.60 24.69
C GLU A 344 -16.17 -13.18 25.31
N SER A 345 -16.48 -11.89 25.28
CA SER A 345 -17.75 -11.41 25.79
C SER A 345 -18.82 -12.08 24.94
N PHE A 346 -19.66 -12.90 25.57
CA PHE A 346 -20.80 -13.60 24.95
C PHE A 346 -21.64 -12.67 24.05
N VAL A 347 -21.69 -11.39 24.40
CA VAL A 347 -22.36 -10.32 23.64
C VAL A 347 -21.65 -10.00 22.30
N GLY A 348 -20.32 -10.07 22.21
CA GLY A 348 -19.56 -9.83 20.98
C GLY A 348 -19.77 -10.91 19.91
N SER A 349 -19.87 -12.18 20.32
CA SER A 349 -20.18 -13.29 19.40
C SER A 349 -21.61 -13.18 18.83
N ILE A 350 -22.58 -12.80 19.66
CA ILE A 350 -23.97 -12.58 19.22
C ILE A 350 -24.08 -11.35 18.33
N VAL A 351 -23.43 -10.24 18.69
CA VAL A 351 -23.46 -9.02 17.88
C VAL A 351 -22.74 -9.22 16.54
N ASP A 352 -21.62 -9.96 16.49
CA ASP A 352 -20.92 -10.29 15.25
C ASP A 352 -21.73 -11.27 14.39
N THR A 353 -22.35 -12.29 15.01
CA THR A 353 -23.24 -13.22 14.29
C THR A 353 -24.47 -12.49 13.76
N ILE A 354 -25.02 -11.54 14.52
CA ILE A 354 -26.13 -10.69 14.10
C ILE A 354 -25.67 -9.69 13.03
N LEU A 355 -24.46 -9.14 13.09
CA LEU A 355 -23.94 -8.25 12.05
C LEU A 355 -23.64 -9.02 10.76
N GLU A 356 -23.02 -10.21 10.84
CA GLU A 356 -22.79 -11.08 9.69
C GLU A 356 -24.12 -11.56 9.09
N TRP A 357 -25.07 -11.99 9.92
CA TRP A 357 -26.43 -12.34 9.50
C TRP A 357 -27.19 -11.13 8.90
N ALA A 358 -27.06 -9.93 9.49
CA ALA A 358 -27.70 -8.71 9.00
C ALA A 358 -27.08 -8.21 7.69
N VAL A 359 -25.77 -8.33 7.51
CA VAL A 359 -25.11 -8.01 6.23
C VAL A 359 -25.53 -9.01 5.15
N GLU A 360 -25.63 -10.29 5.48
CA GLU A 360 -26.09 -11.31 4.53
C GLU A 360 -27.58 -11.10 4.16
N HIS A 361 -28.45 -10.85 5.14
CA HIS A 361 -29.88 -10.65 4.91
C HIS A 361 -30.20 -9.30 4.25
N THR A 362 -29.41 -8.26 4.47
CA THR A 362 -29.56 -6.99 3.73
C THR A 362 -29.10 -7.13 2.28
N ILE A 363 -28.05 -7.91 2.00
CA ILE A 363 -27.66 -8.23 0.62
C ILE A 363 -28.77 -9.03 -0.07
N TRP A 364 -29.33 -10.07 0.57
CA TRP A 364 -30.45 -10.81 0.00
C TRP A 364 -31.73 -9.96 -0.16
N ALA A 365 -32.01 -9.03 0.76
CA ALA A 365 -33.14 -8.10 0.65
C ALA A 365 -32.95 -7.08 -0.49
N VAL A 366 -31.73 -6.57 -0.69
CA VAL A 366 -31.40 -5.68 -1.82
C VAL A 366 -31.49 -6.45 -3.14
N LEU A 367 -30.97 -7.68 -3.20
CA LEU A 367 -31.08 -8.54 -4.39
C LEU A 367 -32.54 -8.90 -4.70
N ALA A 368 -33.36 -9.21 -3.70
CA ALA A 368 -34.80 -9.45 -3.86
C ALA A 368 -35.53 -8.18 -4.33
N GLY A 369 -35.16 -7.00 -3.82
CA GLY A 369 -35.69 -5.71 -4.27
C GLY A 369 -35.33 -5.40 -5.73
N ILE A 370 -34.09 -5.66 -6.14
CA ILE A 370 -33.64 -5.50 -7.53
C ILE A 370 -34.41 -6.47 -8.44
N LEU A 371 -34.58 -7.73 -8.03
CA LEU A 371 -35.34 -8.72 -8.80
C LEU A 371 -36.83 -8.34 -8.94
N ALA A 372 -37.46 -7.85 -7.86
CA ALA A 372 -38.83 -7.37 -7.90
C ALA A 372 -38.99 -6.16 -8.82
N LEU A 373 -38.04 -5.21 -8.79
CA LEU A 373 -38.05 -4.05 -9.67
C LEU A 373 -37.84 -4.44 -11.14
N ALA A 374 -36.95 -5.41 -11.42
CA ALA A 374 -36.76 -5.96 -12.75
C ALA A 374 -38.04 -6.64 -13.28
N LEU A 375 -38.74 -7.40 -12.44
CA LEU A 375 -40.02 -8.01 -12.79
C LEU A 375 -41.10 -6.97 -13.06
N ILE A 376 -41.19 -5.92 -12.24
CA ILE A 376 -42.14 -4.82 -12.45
C ILE A 376 -41.87 -4.11 -13.78
N VAL A 377 -40.60 -3.83 -14.10
CA VAL A 377 -40.21 -3.22 -15.38
C VAL A 377 -40.56 -4.15 -16.55
N ALA A 378 -40.28 -5.44 -16.45
CA ALA A 378 -40.64 -6.41 -17.50
C ALA A 378 -42.17 -6.47 -17.71
N LEU A 379 -42.94 -6.42 -16.62
CA LEU A 379 -44.40 -6.42 -16.67
C LEU A 379 -44.95 -5.12 -17.27
N LEU A 380 -44.33 -3.97 -16.94
CA LEU A 380 -44.66 -2.69 -17.57
C LEU A 380 -44.32 -2.66 -19.05
N VAL A 381 -43.18 -3.20 -19.47
CA VAL A 381 -42.82 -3.33 -20.90
C VAL A 381 -43.80 -4.25 -21.61
N ALA A 382 -44.14 -5.40 -21.03
CA ALA A 382 -45.15 -6.30 -21.62
C ALA A 382 -46.55 -5.67 -21.68
N LEU A 383 -46.93 -4.86 -20.69
CA LEU A 383 -48.16 -4.07 -20.72
C LEU A 383 -48.10 -2.96 -21.78
N LEU A 384 -46.96 -2.31 -21.95
CA LEU A 384 -46.76 -1.31 -23.00
C LEU A 384 -46.83 -1.96 -24.38
N ASP A 385 -46.22 -3.12 -24.59
CA ASP A 385 -46.33 -3.88 -25.85
C ASP A 385 -47.76 -4.38 -26.09
N TYR A 386 -48.48 -4.78 -25.04
CA TYR A 386 -49.90 -5.15 -25.13
C TYR A 386 -50.82 -3.95 -25.43
N CYS A 387 -50.55 -2.79 -24.82
CA CYS A 387 -51.30 -1.56 -25.05
C CYS A 387 -50.97 -0.91 -26.39
N MET A 388 -49.72 -1.06 -26.86
CA MET A 388 -49.26 -0.73 -28.20
C MET A 388 -49.57 -1.87 -29.18
N GLY A 389 -50.71 -2.55 -28.96
CA GLY A 389 -51.17 -3.68 -29.78
C GLY A 389 -51.00 -3.38 -31.26
N ASP A 390 -50.44 -4.37 -31.95
CA ASP A 390 -50.01 -4.35 -33.35
C ASP A 390 -51.00 -3.63 -34.28
N GLU A 391 -50.82 -2.32 -34.47
CA GLU A 391 -51.17 -1.71 -35.76
C GLU A 391 -50.08 -2.15 -36.73
N GLU A 392 -50.36 -3.25 -37.39
CA GLU A 392 -49.59 -3.78 -38.50
C GLU A 392 -49.35 -2.66 -39.51
N TYR A 393 -48.17 -2.04 -39.46
CA TYR A 393 -47.72 -1.06 -40.45
C TYR A 393 -47.42 -1.81 -41.75
N GLN A 394 -48.48 -2.20 -42.47
CA GLN A 394 -48.37 -2.61 -43.85
C GLN A 394 -47.91 -1.40 -44.65
N VAL A 395 -46.60 -1.27 -44.84
CA VAL A 395 -46.06 -0.44 -45.91
C VAL A 395 -46.60 -1.04 -47.21
N PRO A 396 -47.37 -0.28 -48.02
CA PRO A 396 -47.91 -0.82 -49.25
C PRO A 396 -46.75 -1.14 -50.19
N HIS A 397 -46.44 -2.43 -50.34
CA HIS A 397 -45.31 -2.96 -51.12
C HIS A 397 -45.23 -2.43 -52.56
N HIS A 398 -46.32 -1.90 -53.13
CA HIS A 398 -46.30 -1.32 -54.47
C HIS A 398 -45.42 -0.06 -54.57
N ARG A 399 -45.32 0.76 -53.51
CA ARG A 399 -44.49 1.99 -53.55
C ARG A 399 -43.00 1.71 -53.39
N LEU A 400 -42.64 0.59 -52.79
CA LEU A 400 -41.25 0.12 -52.72
C LEU A 400 -40.79 -0.44 -54.08
N GLN A 401 -41.66 -1.20 -54.76
CA GLN A 401 -41.34 -1.73 -56.10
C GLN A 401 -41.20 -0.62 -57.16
N GLU A 402 -42.05 0.42 -57.09
CA GLU A 402 -41.91 1.60 -57.97
C GLU A 402 -40.61 2.38 -57.70
N ALA A 403 -40.21 2.52 -56.43
CA ALA A 403 -38.96 3.19 -56.08
C ALA A 403 -37.72 2.40 -56.53
N GLU A 404 -37.75 1.07 -56.40
CA GLU A 404 -36.66 0.21 -56.87
C GLU A 404 -36.54 0.21 -58.40
N ALA A 405 -37.67 0.21 -59.13
CA ALA A 405 -37.66 0.30 -60.59
C ALA A 405 -37.05 1.63 -61.11
N LEU A 406 -37.34 2.75 -60.45
CA LEU A 406 -36.77 4.05 -60.80
C LEU A 406 -35.27 4.16 -60.50
N LEU A 407 -34.80 3.51 -59.44
CA LEU A 407 -33.37 3.44 -59.14
C LEU A 407 -32.63 2.57 -60.14
N GLN A 408 -33.22 1.45 -60.58
CA GLN A 408 -32.62 0.59 -61.59
C GLN A 408 -32.43 1.33 -62.92
N GLN A 409 -33.45 2.09 -63.36
CA GLN A 409 -33.38 2.88 -64.59
C GLN A 409 -32.27 3.95 -64.53
N LYS A 410 -32.15 4.68 -63.42
CA LYS A 410 -31.05 5.65 -63.23
C LYS A 410 -29.67 5.00 -63.27
N THR A 411 -29.55 3.76 -62.79
CA THR A 411 -28.27 3.06 -62.74
C THR A 411 -27.83 2.58 -64.13
N ASP A 412 -28.79 2.20 -64.98
CA ASP A 412 -28.52 1.82 -66.36
C ASP A 412 -28.21 3.03 -67.25
N ASP A 413 -28.93 4.15 -67.08
CA ASP A 413 -28.64 5.40 -67.81
C ASP A 413 -27.23 5.93 -67.47
N GLN A 414 -26.81 5.83 -66.21
CA GLN A 414 -25.47 6.23 -65.78
C GLN A 414 -24.37 5.37 -66.42
N LYS A 415 -24.60 4.06 -66.60
CA LYS A 415 -23.64 3.15 -67.26
C LYS A 415 -23.51 3.40 -68.76
N VAL A 416 -24.55 3.88 -69.43
CA VAL A 416 -24.49 4.24 -70.86
C VAL A 416 -23.63 5.49 -71.04
N VAL A 417 -23.82 6.51 -70.19
CA VAL A 417 -23.02 7.75 -70.21
C VAL A 417 -21.54 7.50 -69.90
N ASP A 418 -21.24 6.63 -68.94
CA ASP A 418 -19.85 6.26 -68.60
C ASP A 418 -19.20 5.32 -69.65
N GLY A 419 -20.01 4.71 -70.52
CA GLY A 419 -19.56 3.86 -71.64
C GLY A 419 -19.16 4.65 -72.88
N GLU A 420 -19.85 5.74 -73.21
CA GLU A 420 -19.53 6.59 -74.36
C GLU A 420 -18.27 7.46 -74.16
N ASN A 421 -17.93 7.80 -72.92
CA ASN A 421 -16.76 8.66 -72.62
C ASN A 421 -15.40 7.92 -72.62
N LYS A 422 -15.36 6.67 -73.09
CA LYS A 422 -14.15 5.81 -73.11
C LYS A 422 -13.66 5.45 -74.51
N THR A 423 -14.27 6.00 -75.54
CA THR A 423 -13.85 5.88 -76.94
C THR A 423 -13.89 7.26 -77.60
N ASP A 424 -12.87 8.05 -77.33
CA ASP A 424 -12.27 9.02 -78.26
C ASP A 424 -10.91 9.52 -77.74
#